data_AF-A0A7X7XX07-F1
#
_entry.id   AF-A0A7X7XX07-F1
#
_cell.length_a   1.000
_cell.length_b   1.000
_cell.length_c   1.000
_cell.angle_alpha   90.00
_cell.angle_beta   90.00
_cell.angle_gamma   90.00
#
_symmetry.space_group_name_H-M   'P 1'
#
loop_
_entity.id
_entity.type
_entity.pdbx_description
1 polymer ?
#
loop_
_entity_poly.entity_id
_entity_poly.type
_entity_poly.pdbx_seq_one_letter_code
_entity_poly.pdbx_strand_id
1 'polypeptide(L)' 'MKKVPLNELKSRMERFRRIMDEQNDASWEMAVIFNKVNLYYFTGTMQEGMLLIPRDDEATLWVRRSFERAVDE' A
#
# COMPACT_ATOMS: atom_id res chain seq x y z
N MET A 1 -18.44 -7.47 6.42
CA MET A 1 -17.19 -6.75 6.73
C MET A 1 -17.40 -5.28 6.40
N LYS A 2 -17.20 -4.35 7.35
CA LYS A 2 -17.38 -2.91 7.12
C LYS A 2 -16.22 -2.39 6.27
N LYS A 3 -16.51 -1.81 5.10
CA LYS A 3 -15.46 -1.22 4.25
C LYS A 3 -14.83 -0.03 4.98
N VAL A 4 -13.50 0.06 4.93
CA VAL A 4 -12.80 1.24 5.44
C VAL A 4 -13.20 2.44 4.55
N PRO A 5 -13.66 3.56 5.13
CA PRO A 5 -13.99 4.75 4.36
C PRO A 5 -12.81 5.26 3.51
N LEU A 6 -13.08 5.72 2.29
CA LEU A 6 -12.04 6.18 1.36
C LEU A 6 -11.25 7.37 1.93
N ASN A 7 -11.93 8.30 2.60
CA ASN A 7 -11.29 9.44 3.26
C ASN A 7 -10.30 9.02 4.35
N GLU A 8 -10.60 7.94 5.07
CA GLU A 8 -9.70 7.39 6.08
C GLU A 8 -8.44 6.79 5.44
N LEU A 9 -8.58 6.02 4.36
CA LEU A 9 -7.43 5.48 3.62
C LEU A 9 -6.54 6.59 3.05
N LYS A 10 -7.13 7.65 2.48
CA LYS A 10 -6.40 8.84 2.00
C LYS A 10 -5.63 9.52 3.13
N SER A 11 -6.28 9.75 4.28
CA SER A 11 -5.64 10.39 5.43
C SER A 11 -4.45 9.58 5.97
N ARG A 12 -4.56 8.24 6.00
CA ARG A 12 -3.45 7.35 6.39
C ARG A 12 -2.26 7.47 5.44
N MET A 13 -2.51 7.53 4.14
CA MET A 13 -1.48 7.70 3.11
C MET A 13 -0.79 9.07 3.22
N GLU A 14 -1.56 10.15 3.34
CA GLU A 14 -1.03 11.51 3.53
C GLU A 14 -0.18 11.62 4.79
N ARG A 15 -0.63 11.01 5.90
CA ARG A 15 0.14 10.96 7.14
C ARG A 15 1.44 10.18 6.97
N PHE A 16 1.41 9.06 6.26
CA PHE A 16 2.61 8.28 5.99
C PHE A 16 3.65 9.09 5.23
N ARG A 17 3.24 9.75 4.12
CA ARG A 17 4.13 10.61 3.32
C ARG A 17 4.76 11.72 4.14
N ARG A 18 3.97 12.42 4.95
CA ARG A 18 4.46 13.48 5.83
C ARG A 18 5.53 13.00 6.81
N ILE A 19 5.28 11.85 7.45
CA ILE A 19 6.24 11.25 8.38
C ILE A 19 7.52 10.84 7.64
N MET A 20 7.40 10.29 6.44
CA MET A 20 8.56 9.93 5.61
C MET A 20 9.38 11.16 5.21
N ASP A 21 8.72 12.25 4.82
CA ASP A 21 9.39 13.52 4.51
C ASP A 21 10.12 14.07 5.74
N GLU A 22 9.46 14.10 6.89
CA GLU A 22 10.03 14.59 8.16
C GLU A 22 11.21 13.72 8.65
N GLN A 23 11.13 12.40 8.52
CA GLN A 23 12.14 11.48 9.08
C GLN A 23 13.34 11.23 8.17
N ASN A 24 13.22 11.51 6.88
CA ASN A 24 14.27 11.24 5.90
C ASN A 24 14.73 12.53 5.20
N ASP A 25 14.52 13.71 5.79
CA ASP A 25 14.85 15.01 5.19
C ASP A 25 14.37 15.13 3.73
N ALA A 26 13.21 14.55 3.47
CA ALA A 26 12.61 14.44 2.15
C ALA A 26 13.54 13.82 1.06
N SER A 27 14.48 12.94 1.45
CA SER A 27 15.41 12.26 0.54
C SER A 27 14.95 10.86 0.10
N TRP A 28 13.81 10.39 0.60
CA TRP A 28 13.26 9.09 0.23
C TRP A 28 12.61 9.17 -1.16
N GLU A 29 12.71 8.09 -1.94
CA GLU A 29 12.12 8.03 -3.29
C GLU A 29 10.93 7.08 -3.35
N MET A 30 10.98 5.96 -2.62
CA MET A 30 9.96 4.94 -2.64
C MET A 30 9.92 4.14 -1.33
N ALA A 31 8.72 3.81 -0.88
CA ALA A 31 8.50 2.80 0.15
C ALA A 31 7.82 1.56 -0.45
N VAL A 32 8.25 0.37 -0.02
CA VAL A 32 7.68 -0.91 -0.44
C VAL A 32 7.19 -1.69 0.78
N ILE A 33 5.91 -2.05 0.78
CA ILE A 33 5.24 -2.70 1.93
C ILE A 33 4.77 -4.10 1.53
N PHE A 34 5.20 -5.12 2.29
CA PHE A 34 4.86 -6.53 2.05
C PHE A 34 3.92 -7.13 3.12
N ASN A 35 3.87 -6.55 4.32
CA ASN A 35 3.11 -7.12 5.43
C ASN A 35 1.59 -6.97 5.22
N LYS A 36 0.83 -8.07 5.32
CA LYS A 36 -0.63 -8.10 5.07
C LYS A 36 -1.43 -7.13 5.96
N VAL A 37 -1.03 -6.92 7.21
CA VAL A 37 -1.67 -5.96 8.13
C VAL A 37 -1.46 -4.54 7.63
N ASN A 38 -0.24 -4.21 7.20
CA ASN A 38 0.07 -2.90 6.65
C ASN A 38 -0.59 -2.68 5.28
N LEU A 39 -0.67 -3.71 4.43
CA LEU A 39 -1.44 -3.66 3.18
C LEU A 39 -2.91 -3.34 3.48
N TYR A 40 -3.53 -4.03 4.44
CA TYR A 40 -4.90 -3.74 4.85
C TYR A 40 -5.05 -2.33 5.43
N TYR A 41 -4.08 -1.86 6.20
CA TYR A 41 -4.07 -0.51 6.77
C TYR A 41 -4.10 0.57 5.68
N PHE A 42 -3.29 0.44 4.63
CA PHE A 42 -3.19 1.46 3.58
C PHE A 42 -4.21 1.29 2.45
N THR A 43 -4.68 0.08 2.18
CA THR A 43 -5.51 -0.22 0.99
C THR A 43 -6.93 -0.69 1.33
N GLY A 44 -7.20 -1.02 2.59
CA GLY A 44 -8.47 -1.61 3.01
C GLY A 44 -8.67 -3.07 2.58
N THR A 45 -7.65 -3.73 2.02
CA THR A 45 -7.72 -5.14 1.57
C THR A 45 -6.49 -5.95 1.99
N MET A 46 -6.67 -7.25 2.27
CA MET A 46 -5.61 -8.17 2.72
C MET A 46 -5.02 -9.00 1.56
N GLN A 47 -4.99 -8.46 0.34
CA GLN A 47 -4.44 -9.16 -0.82
C GLN A 47 -2.99 -9.58 -0.58
N GLU A 48 -2.57 -10.71 -1.16
CA GLU A 48 -1.15 -11.08 -1.18
C GLU A 48 -0.43 -10.27 -2.25
N GLY A 49 0.61 -9.52 -1.87
CA GLY A 49 1.26 -8.62 -2.80
C GLY A 49 2.25 -7.67 -2.14
N MET A 50 2.56 -6.59 -2.87
CA MET A 50 3.35 -5.47 -2.38
C MET A 50 2.67 -4.15 -2.73
N LEU A 51 2.69 -3.20 -1.81
CA LEU A 51 2.27 -1.83 -2.06
C LEU A 51 3.51 -0.98 -2.32
N LEU A 52 3.57 -0.37 -3.50
CA LEU A 52 4.59 0.57 -3.92
C LEU A 52 4.07 1.98 -3.66
N ILE A 53 4.81 2.77 -2.89
CA ILE A 53 4.48 4.17 -2.59
C ILE A 53 5.65 5.02 -3.06
N PRO A 54 5.65 5.53 -4.31
CA PRO A 54 6.62 6.52 -4.76
C PRO A 54 6.35 7.85 -4.04
N ARG A 55 7.37 8.64 -3.73
CA ARG A 55 7.22 9.92 -3.01
C ARG A 55 6.29 10.91 -3.72
N ASP A 56 6.44 11.06 -5.02
CA ASP A 56 5.76 12.09 -5.82
C ASP A 56 4.77 11.51 -6.85
N ASP A 57 4.30 10.28 -6.64
CA ASP A 57 3.34 9.61 -7.53
C ASP A 57 2.34 8.74 -6.74
N GLU A 58 1.32 8.24 -7.42
CA GLU A 58 0.24 7.44 -6.85
C GLU A 58 0.72 6.08 -6.31
N ALA A 59 0.19 5.71 -5.15
CA ALA A 59 0.51 4.43 -4.54
C ALA A 59 -0.17 3.29 -5.31
N THR A 60 0.60 2.25 -5.65
CA THR A 60 0.13 1.14 -6.48
C THR A 60 0.26 -0.19 -5.76
N LEU A 61 -0.86 -0.93 -5.64
CA LEU A 61 -0.90 -2.28 -5.07
C LEU A 61 -0.66 -3.32 -6.16
N TRP A 62 0.47 -4.03 -6.09
CA TRP A 62 0.76 -5.18 -6.95
C TRP A 62 0.32 -6.45 -6.24
N VAL A 63 -0.72 -7.09 -6.79
CA VAL A 63 -1.27 -8.32 -6.24
C VAL A 63 -0.67 -9.53 -6.95
N ARG A 64 -0.22 -10.52 -6.20
CA ARG A 64 0.25 -11.79 -6.75
C ARG A 64 -0.96 -12.57 -7.28
N ARG A 65 -1.05 -12.79 -8.58
CA ARG A 65 -1.96 -13.81 -9.12
C ARG A 65 -1.40 -15.19 -8.75
N SER A 66 -2.19 -16.02 -8.08
CA SER A 66 -1.83 -17.41 -7.78
C SER A 66 -1.68 -18.18 -9.10
N PHE A 67 -0.46 -18.58 -9.45
CA PHE A 67 -0.19 -19.43 -10.61
C PHE A 67 -0.97 -20.75 -10.54
N GLU A 68 -1.22 -21.29 -9.34
CA GLU A 68 -1.99 -22.53 -9.13
C GLU A 68 -3.42 -22.50 -9.67
N ARG A 69 -4.08 -21.33 -9.74
CA ARG A 69 -5.42 -21.23 -10.35
C ARG A 69 -5.40 -21.13 -11.87
N ALA A 70 -4.30 -20.69 -12.45
CA ALA A 70 -4.18 -20.51 -13.89
C ALA A 70 -3.81 -21.81 -14.64
N VAL A 71 -3.47 -22.88 -13.91
CA VAL A 71 -3.23 -24.22 -14.48
C VAL A 71 -4.50 -25.08 -14.44
N ASP A 72 -5.46 -24.75 -13.56
CA ASP A 72 -6.75 -25.45 -13.41
C ASP A 72 -7.93 -24.78 -14.17
N GLU A 73 -7.70 -23.68 -14.90
CA GLU A 73 -8.63 -23.07 -15.88
C GLU A 73 -8.21 -23.40 -17.31
#